data_AF-A0A4Q5PYQ6-F1
#
_entry.id   AF-A0A4Q5PYQ6-F1
#
_cell.length_a   1.000
_cell.length_b   1.000
_cell.length_c   1.000
_cell.angle_alpha   90.00
_cell.angle_beta   90.00
_cell.angle_gamma   90.00
#
_symmetry.space_group_name_H-M   'P 1'
#
loop_
_entity.id
_entity.type
_entity.pdbx_description
1 polymer ?
#
loop_
_entity_poly.entity_id
_entity_poly.type
_entity_poly.pdbx_seq_one_letter_code
_entity_poly.pdbx_strand_id
1 'polypeptide(L)'
;MNRFAELLDRLAYEPGRNNKLRLLVGYFREVPDPDRGYALAALTGALSFKHAKAGLIRDLIASRTDPVLFELSYDYVGDLSETVALMWPKGEGGVCGFPPPQPSPATAGEGAQP
;
A
#
# COMPACT_ATOMS: atom_id res chain seq x y z
N MET A 1 8.71 -13.22 1.95
CA MET A 1 7.46 -12.43 2.10
C MET A 1 6.85 -11.88 0.81
N ASN A 2 7.58 -11.29 -0.16
CA ASN A 2 6.95 -10.79 -1.41
C ASN A 2 6.17 -11.86 -2.19
N ARG A 3 6.67 -13.09 -2.23
CA ARG A 3 5.96 -14.25 -2.80
C ARG A 3 4.61 -14.53 -2.14
N PHE A 4 4.44 -14.19 -0.86
CA PHE A 4 3.17 -14.34 -0.15
C PHE A 4 2.17 -13.27 -0.58
N ALA A 5 2.61 -12.02 -0.74
CA ALA A 5 1.78 -10.96 -1.30
C ALA A 5 1.28 -11.33 -2.71
N GLU A 6 2.18 -11.82 -3.57
CA GLU A 6 1.81 -12.31 -4.90
C GLU A 6 0.80 -13.47 -4.87
N LEU A 7 0.90 -14.35 -3.86
CA LEU A 7 -0.08 -15.42 -3.66
C LEU A 7 -1.45 -14.84 -3.28
N LEU A 8 -1.51 -13.90 -2.35
CA LEU A 8 -2.76 -13.26 -1.92
C LEU A 8 -3.45 -12.55 -3.08
N ASP A 9 -2.70 -11.78 -3.88
CA ASP A 9 -3.23 -11.10 -5.07
C ASP A 9 -3.86 -12.10 -6.03
N ARG A 10 -3.14 -13.19 -6.35
CA ARG A 10 -3.68 -14.23 -7.23
C ARG A 10 -4.90 -14.93 -6.64
N LEU A 11 -4.92 -15.20 -5.33
CA LEU A 11 -6.05 -15.83 -4.66
C LEU A 11 -7.29 -14.93 -4.61
N ALA A 12 -7.11 -13.61 -4.53
CA ALA A 12 -8.19 -12.63 -4.49
C ALA A 12 -8.95 -12.57 -5.84
N TYR A 13 -8.21 -12.63 -6.95
CA TYR A 13 -8.80 -12.54 -8.30
C TYR A 13 -9.14 -13.90 -8.94
N GLU A 14 -8.83 -15.02 -8.30
CA GLU A 14 -9.12 -16.35 -8.83
C GLU A 14 -10.54 -16.83 -8.41
N PRO A 15 -11.47 -17.09 -9.35
CA PRO A 15 -12.79 -17.61 -9.00
C PRO A 15 -12.80 -19.14 -8.79
N GLY A 16 -11.87 -19.89 -9.41
CA GLY A 16 -11.90 -21.34 -9.45
C GLY A 16 -11.34 -22.01 -8.20
N ARG A 17 -12.15 -22.82 -7.50
CA ARG A 17 -11.71 -23.58 -6.30
C ARG A 17 -10.47 -24.45 -6.59
N ASN A 18 -10.46 -25.20 -7.68
CA ASN A 18 -9.33 -26.07 -8.04
C ASN A 18 -8.06 -25.27 -8.35
N ASN A 19 -8.21 -24.08 -8.95
CA ASN A 19 -7.07 -23.19 -9.20
C ASN A 19 -6.49 -22.63 -7.90
N LYS A 20 -7.34 -22.22 -6.94
CA LYS A 20 -6.89 -21.79 -5.60
C LYS A 20 -6.08 -22.89 -4.91
N LEU A 21 -6.56 -24.13 -4.96
CA LEU A 21 -5.82 -25.28 -4.40
C LEU A 21 -4.45 -25.45 -5.08
N ARG A 22 -4.39 -25.31 -6.41
CA ARG A 22 -3.13 -25.38 -7.15
C ARG A 22 -2.15 -24.27 -6.75
N LEU A 23 -2.64 -23.04 -6.59
CA LEU A 23 -1.83 -21.89 -6.14
C LEU A 23 -1.27 -22.13 -4.73
N LEU A 24 -2.11 -22.57 -3.80
CA LEU A 24 -1.70 -22.88 -2.43
C LEU A 24 -0.65 -24.00 -2.39
N VAL A 25 -0.90 -25.11 -3.08
CA VAL A 25 0.04 -26.25 -3.12
C VAL A 25 1.38 -25.84 -3.73
N GLY A 26 1.37 -25.05 -4.82
CA GLY A 26 2.59 -24.53 -5.42
C GLY A 26 3.40 -23.69 -4.42
N TYR A 27 2.75 -22.73 -3.77
CA TYR A 27 3.40 -21.87 -2.78
C TYR A 27 4.02 -22.68 -1.62
N PHE A 28 3.27 -23.62 -1.03
CA PHE A 28 3.76 -24.40 0.12
C PHE A 28 4.92 -25.36 -0.22
N ARG A 29 5.03 -25.78 -1.48
CA ARG A 29 6.16 -26.61 -1.94
C ARG A 29 7.43 -25.80 -2.16
N GLU A 30 7.30 -24.57 -2.63
CA GLU A 30 8.45 -23.74 -3.05
C GLU A 30 9.03 -22.88 -1.93
N VAL A 31 8.22 -22.51 -0.94
CA VAL A 31 8.65 -21.58 0.11
C VAL A 31 9.27 -22.34 1.29
N PRO A 32 10.50 -21.98 1.71
CA PRO A 32 11.15 -22.57 2.88
C PRO A 32 10.57 -22.03 4.20
N ASP A 33 10.83 -22.74 5.29
CA ASP A 33 10.56 -22.21 6.64
C ASP A 33 11.57 -21.09 6.97
N PRO A 34 11.17 -20.04 7.72
CA PRO A 34 9.91 -19.88 8.45
C PRO A 34 8.77 -19.20 7.66
N ASP A 35 9.04 -18.61 6.49
CA ASP A 35 8.07 -17.87 5.68
C ASP A 35 6.81 -18.69 5.39
N ARG A 36 6.98 -19.99 5.14
CA ARG A 36 5.90 -20.94 4.95
C ARG A 36 4.95 -21.05 6.15
N GLY A 37 5.51 -21.12 7.36
CA GLY A 37 4.73 -21.20 8.59
C GLY A 37 3.95 -19.91 8.86
N TYR A 38 4.57 -18.75 8.60
CA TYR A 38 3.88 -17.47 8.71
C TYR A 38 2.72 -17.32 7.72
N ALA A 39 2.90 -17.76 6.47
CA ALA A 39 1.85 -17.76 5.47
C ALA A 39 0.66 -18.65 5.88
N LEU A 40 0.94 -19.86 6.41
CA LEU A 40 -0.10 -20.74 6.91
C LEU A 40 -0.88 -20.12 8.08
N ALA A 41 -0.17 -19.54 9.05
CA ALA A 41 -0.78 -18.84 10.17
C ALA A 41 -1.64 -17.64 9.70
N ALA A 42 -1.19 -16.90 8.69
CA ALA A 42 -1.95 -15.78 8.12
C ALA A 42 -3.24 -16.25 7.45
N LEU A 43 -3.16 -17.29 6.61
CA LEU A 43 -4.31 -17.83 5.87
C LEU A 43 -5.36 -18.47 6.78
N THR A 44 -4.95 -18.98 7.95
CA THR A 44 -5.84 -19.61 8.93
C THR A 44 -6.32 -18.64 10.02
N GLY A 45 -5.88 -17.39 10.00
CA GLY A 45 -6.19 -16.40 11.04
C GLY A 45 -5.50 -16.68 12.39
N ALA A 46 -4.55 -17.64 12.44
CA ALA A 46 -3.80 -17.98 13.65
C ALA A 46 -2.54 -17.10 13.84
N LEU A 47 -2.23 -16.21 12.89
CA LEU A 47 -1.08 -15.32 12.99
C LEU A 47 -1.33 -14.23 14.04
N SER A 48 -0.58 -14.31 15.14
CA SER A 48 -0.67 -13.35 16.24
C SER A 48 0.69 -12.68 16.48
N PHE A 49 0.68 -11.35 16.53
CA PHE A 49 1.83 -10.55 16.88
C PHE A 49 1.63 -9.90 18.25
N LYS A 50 2.60 -10.07 19.16
CA LYS A 50 2.55 -9.45 20.49
C LYS A 50 2.65 -7.92 20.43
N HIS A 51 3.47 -7.40 19.52
CA HIS A 51 3.83 -5.98 19.45
C HIS A 51 3.32 -5.26 18.20
N ALA A 52 2.96 -5.98 17.12
CA ALA A 52 2.50 -5.38 15.87
C ALA A 52 0.97 -5.34 15.81
N LYS A 53 0.37 -4.37 16.50
CA LYS A 53 -1.08 -4.10 16.47
C LYS A 53 -1.42 -3.10 15.37
N ALA A 54 -2.66 -3.11 14.90
CA ALA A 54 -3.15 -2.14 13.90
C ALA A 54 -2.94 -0.67 14.32
N GLY A 55 -3.04 -0.36 15.62
CA GLY A 55 -2.74 0.96 16.16
C GLY A 55 -1.30 1.42 15.89
N LEU A 56 -0.33 0.51 15.96
CA LEU A 56 1.07 0.82 15.67
C LEU A 56 1.27 1.23 14.20
N ILE A 57 0.55 0.60 13.27
CA ILE A 57 0.59 0.97 11.85
C ILE A 57 0.04 2.39 11.65
N ARG A 58 -1.06 2.72 12.33
CA ARG A 58 -1.65 4.07 12.34
C ARG A 58 -0.68 5.11 12.91
N ASP A 59 -0.01 4.80 14.01
CA ASP A 59 0.95 5.70 14.63
C ASP A 59 2.17 5.94 13.72
N LEU A 60 2.66 4.88 13.06
CA LEU A 60 3.78 4.98 12.13
C LEU A 60 3.45 5.84 10.90
N ILE A 61 2.26 5.71 10.31
CA ILE A 61 1.88 6.54 9.15
C ILE A 61 1.60 7.99 9.58
N ALA A 62 0.95 8.20 10.73
CA ALA A 62 0.71 9.53 11.30
C ALA A 62 2.01 10.28 11.63
N SER A 63 3.09 9.57 11.97
CA SER A 63 4.40 10.19 12.19
C SER A 63 5.10 10.66 10.90
N ARG A 64 4.64 10.20 9.73
CA ARG A 64 5.27 10.45 8.42
C ARG A 64 4.44 11.33 7.50
N THR A 65 3.13 11.40 7.73
CA THR A 65 2.16 12.13 6.90
C THR A 65 1.46 13.19 7.74
N ASP A 66 1.08 14.31 7.11
CA ASP A 66 0.22 15.30 7.76
C ASP A 66 -1.12 14.65 8.19
N PRO A 67 -1.55 14.84 9.45
CA PRO A 67 -2.76 14.20 9.97
C PRO A 67 -4.03 14.55 9.18
N VAL A 68 -4.18 15.79 8.71
CA VAL A 68 -5.38 16.22 7.96
C VAL A 68 -5.40 15.57 6.59
N LEU A 69 -4.25 15.55 5.90
CA LEU A 69 -4.15 14.86 4.61
C LEU A 69 -4.35 13.35 4.73
N PHE A 70 -3.92 12.75 5.84
CA PHE A 70 -4.15 11.34 6.11
C PHE A 70 -5.64 11.04 6.27
N GLU A 71 -6.36 11.81 7.10
CA GLU A 71 -7.81 11.62 7.30
C GLU A 71 -8.59 11.81 6.00
N LEU A 72 -8.29 12.83 5.19
CA LEU A 72 -8.94 13.02 3.88
C LEU A 72 -8.69 11.85 2.92
N SER A 73 -7.47 11.29 2.94
CA SER A 73 -7.14 10.14 2.10
C SER A 73 -7.85 8.88 2.59
N TYR A 74 -7.92 8.69 3.91
CA TYR A 74 -8.61 7.58 4.54
C TYR A 74 -10.11 7.63 4.26
N ASP A 75 -10.74 8.81 4.35
CA ASP A 75 -12.15 9.01 4.03
C ASP A 75 -12.47 8.69 2.55
N TYR A 76 -11.52 8.97 1.65
CA TYR A 76 -11.67 8.68 0.22
C TYR A 76 -11.52 7.19 -0.10
N VAL A 77 -10.53 6.52 0.49
CA VAL A 77 -10.21 5.11 0.20
C VAL A 77 -11.12 4.15 0.97
N GLY A 78 -11.43 4.47 2.23
CA GLY A 78 -12.33 3.68 3.08
C GLY A 78 -11.71 2.45 3.75
N ASP A 79 -10.45 2.10 3.46
CA ASP A 79 -9.70 1.05 4.16
C ASP A 79 -8.31 1.52 4.61
N LEU A 80 -7.93 1.17 5.84
CA LEU A 80 -6.65 1.58 6.43
C LEU A 80 -5.47 0.92 5.70
N SER A 81 -5.61 -0.35 5.35
CA SER A 81 -4.53 -1.11 4.73
C SER A 81 -4.25 -0.59 3.33
N GLU A 82 -5.31 -0.32 2.56
CA GLU A 82 -5.21 0.27 1.23
C GLU A 82 -4.64 1.70 1.28
N THR A 83 -5.13 2.53 2.20
CA THR A 83 -4.62 3.91 2.37
C THR A 83 -3.11 3.91 2.67
N VAL A 84 -2.67 3.09 3.62
CA VAL A 84 -1.25 2.99 4.00
C VAL A 84 -0.42 2.42 2.86
N ALA A 85 -0.93 1.43 2.12
CA ALA A 85 -0.23 0.84 0.98
C ALA A 85 0.01 1.86 -0.15
N LEU A 86 -0.97 2.73 -0.42
CA LEU A 86 -0.85 3.79 -1.43
C LEU A 86 0.15 4.89 -1.03
N MET A 87 0.21 5.22 0.26
CA MET A 87 1.15 6.19 0.80
C MET A 87 2.57 5.64 0.95
N TRP A 88 2.76 4.32 0.88
CA TRP A 88 4.04 3.71 1.13
C TRP A 88 5.06 4.08 0.04
N PRO A 89 6.24 4.62 0.38
CA PRO A 89 7.23 5.03 -0.60
C PRO A 89 7.73 3.81 -1.38
N LYS A 90 7.61 3.87 -2.71
CA LYS A 90 8.22 2.89 -3.62
C LYS A 90 9.70 3.25 -3.77
N GLY A 91 10.59 2.34 -3.38
CA GLY A 91 12.04 2.57 -3.39
C GLY A 91 12.54 3.13 -4.73
N GLU A 92 13.33 4.20 -4.64
CA GLU A 92 14.11 4.85 -5.71
C GLU A 92 13.36 5.14 -7.02
N GLY A 93 12.67 6.29 -7.08
CA GLY A 93 12.23 6.91 -8.34
C GLY A 93 10.89 7.64 -8.32
N GLY A 94 10.09 7.47 -7.26
CA GLY A 94 8.83 8.20 -7.11
C GLY A 94 9.06 9.55 -6.43
N VAL A 95 9.32 10.58 -7.22
CA VAL A 95 9.38 11.96 -6.76
C VAL A 95 8.06 12.30 -6.03
N CYS A 96 8.06 12.28 -4.70
CA CYS A 96 7.13 13.08 -3.90
C CYS A 96 7.61 14.54 -3.91
N GLY A 97 7.82 15.07 -5.12
CA GLY A 97 8.08 16.47 -5.36
C GLY A 97 6.92 16.99 -6.16
N PHE A 98 6.01 17.69 -5.48
CA PHE A 98 5.08 18.58 -6.17
C PHE A 98 5.91 19.39 -7.18
N PRO A 99 5.62 19.37 -8.49
CA PRO A 99 6.29 20.30 -9.40
C PRO A 99 6.03 21.71 -8.84
N PRO A 100 7.05 22.57 -8.71
CA PRO A 100 6.85 23.92 -8.19
C PRO A 100 5.72 24.58 -9.00
N PRO A 101 4.77 25.27 -8.33
CA PRO A 101 3.65 25.88 -9.03
C PRO A 101 4.21 26.77 -10.13
N GLN A 102 3.83 26.47 -11.38
CA GLN A 102 4.26 27.30 -12.49
C GLN A 102 3.71 28.70 -12.27
N PRO A 103 4.52 29.76 -12.39
CA PRO A 103 4.00 31.11 -12.28
C PRO A 103 2.90 31.29 -13.33
N SER A 104 1.70 31.66 -12.87
CA SER A 104 0.60 32.05 -13.75
C SER A 104 1.14 33.01 -14.79
N PRO A 105 0.77 32.88 -16.08
CA PRO A 105 1.14 33.86 -17.08
C PRO A 105 0.56 35.20 -16.60
N ALA A 106 1.44 36.06 -16.11
CA ALA A 106 1.11 37.42 -15.76
C ALA A 106 0.44 38.02 -16.99
N THR A 107 -0.76 38.55 -16.77
CA THR A 107 -1.48 39.41 -17.68
C THR A 107 -0.48 40.43 -18.25
N ALA A 108 -0.04 40.23 -19.49
CA ALA A 108 0.66 41.24 -20.26
C ALA A 108 -0.36 42.35 -20.59
N GLY A 109 -0.69 43.13 -19.57
CA GLY A 109 -1.26 44.45 -19.74
C GLY A 109 -0.11 45.38 -20.12
N GLU A 110 0.29 45.33 -21.39
CA GLU A 110 1.14 46.38 -21.95
C GLU A 110 0.22 47.54 -22.34
N GLY A 111 0.19 48.54 -21.46
CA GLY A 111 -0.48 49.79 -21.68
C GLY A 111 0.16 50.57 -22.83
N ALA A 112 -0.72 51.15 -23.65
CA ALA A 112 -0.64 52.49 -24.25
C ALA A 112 0.73 53.18 -24.35
N GLN A 113 1.22 53.27 -25.60
CA GLN A 113 1.57 54.51 -26.34
C GLN A 113 2.75 55.39 -25.87
N PRO A 114 3.29 56.31 -26.71
CA PRO A 114 2.77 56.85 -27.99
C PRO A 114 3.45 56.35 -29.28
#